data_AF-A0A319CDD9-F1
#
_entry.id   AF-A0A319CDD9-F1
#
_cell.length_a   1.000
_cell.length_b   1.000
_cell.length_c   1.000
_cell.angle_alpha   90.00
_cell.angle_beta   90.00
_cell.angle_gamma   90.00
#
_symmetry.space_group_name_H-M   'P 1'
#
loop_
_entity.id
_entity.type
_entity.pdbx_description
1 polymer ?
#
loop_
_entity_poly.entity_id
_entity_poly.type
_entity_poly.pdbx_seq_one_letter_code
_entity_poly.pdbx_strand_id
1 'polypeptide(L)'
;MSSASPLQIAASIAAAKVRSRISRTSHSRYPWLFISPESKDDVRSVVQTWLSDKGVLEQVSREINTTSSADLSHRVEEFYPIVWTGRPGILKTPFPGKTLVIVGLEYVNSDNGLPHLSKTELFAGDFILVSGDQDLQFSNKGGGTSLFIILKNEGQ
;
A
#
# COMPACT_ATOMS: atom_id res chain seq x y z
N MET A 1 -15.82 20.66 11.51
CA MET A 1 -15.22 19.31 11.56
C MET A 1 -15.22 18.78 10.14
N SER A 2 -14.05 18.64 9.51
CA SER A 2 -14.00 18.01 8.18
C SER A 2 -14.35 16.54 8.37
N SER A 3 -15.41 16.06 7.70
CA SER A 3 -15.74 14.64 7.70
C SER A 3 -14.59 13.85 7.06
N ALA A 4 -14.27 12.68 7.62
CA ALA A 4 -13.28 11.79 7.02
C ALA A 4 -13.70 11.42 5.58
N SER A 5 -12.73 11.35 4.67
CA SER A 5 -12.99 10.95 3.28
C SER A 5 -13.41 9.48 3.21
N PRO A 6 -14.13 9.06 2.14
CA PRO A 6 -14.46 7.65 1.95
C PRO A 6 -13.23 6.73 1.99
N LEU A 7 -12.11 7.18 1.42
CA LEU A 7 -10.86 6.42 1.41
C LEU A 7 -10.25 6.30 2.83
N GLN A 8 -10.29 7.37 3.63
CA GLN A 8 -9.87 7.35 5.04
C GLN A 8 -10.70 6.35 5.86
N ILE A 9 -12.01 6.32 5.65
CA ILE A 9 -12.93 5.40 6.33
C ILE A 9 -12.63 3.96 5.92
N ALA A 10 -12.52 3.70 4.61
CA ALA A 10 -12.22 2.36 4.09
C ALA A 10 -10.87 1.84 4.60
N ALA A 11 -9.84 2.69 4.60
CA ALA A 11 -8.51 2.39 5.12
C ALA A 11 -8.56 1.99 6.60
N SER A 12 -9.22 2.80 7.43
CA SER A 12 -9.32 2.55 8.88
C SER A 12 -10.04 1.24 9.20
N ILE A 13 -11.14 0.95 8.48
CA ILE A 13 -11.87 -0.33 8.63
C ILE A 13 -10.99 -1.50 8.21
N ALA A 14 -10.28 -1.38 7.08
CA ALA A 14 -9.38 -2.42 6.59
C ALA A 14 -8.23 -2.67 7.57
N ALA A 15 -7.63 -1.63 8.16
CA ALA A 15 -6.60 -1.76 9.18
C ALA A 15 -7.08 -2.60 10.37
N ALA A 16 -8.28 -2.31 10.89
CA ALA A 16 -8.86 -3.06 12.02
C ALA A 16 -9.08 -4.54 11.68
N LYS A 17 -9.59 -4.84 10.47
CA LYS A 17 -9.82 -6.21 10.00
C LYS A 17 -8.51 -6.97 9.74
N VAL A 18 -7.56 -6.35 9.06
CA VAL A 18 -6.24 -6.96 8.82
C VAL A 18 -5.57 -7.27 10.17
N ARG A 19 -5.62 -6.33 11.12
CA ARG A 19 -5.05 -6.52 12.46
C ARG A 19 -5.65 -7.68 13.23
N SER A 20 -6.97 -7.85 13.18
CA SER A 20 -7.62 -8.94 13.91
C SER A 20 -7.23 -10.34 13.40
N ARG A 21 -6.65 -10.43 12.20
CA ARG A 21 -6.18 -11.68 11.60
C ARG A 21 -4.68 -11.96 11.79
N ILE A 22 -3.94 -11.03 12.39
CA ILE A 22 -2.51 -11.23 12.68
C ILE A 22 -2.38 -12.21 13.85
N SER A 23 -2.18 -13.49 13.53
CA SER A 23 -1.90 -14.53 14.53
C SER A 23 -0.40 -14.81 14.70
N ARG A 24 0.45 -14.24 13.83
CA ARG A 24 1.89 -14.47 13.80
C ARG A 24 2.65 -13.17 13.57
N THR A 25 3.80 -13.07 14.21
CA THR A 25 4.64 -11.88 14.18
C THR A 25 5.54 -11.79 12.95
N SER A 26 5.57 -12.77 12.02
CA SER A 26 6.36 -12.70 10.77
C SER A 26 6.02 -13.81 9.78
N HIS A 27 6.34 -13.60 8.49
CA HIS A 27 6.25 -14.62 7.43
C HIS A 27 7.61 -15.26 7.13
N SER A 28 7.64 -16.55 6.78
CA SER A 28 8.88 -17.32 6.64
C SER A 28 9.78 -16.86 5.49
N ARG A 29 9.18 -16.44 4.37
CA ARG A 29 9.91 -15.96 3.18
C ARG A 29 10.19 -14.46 3.20
N TYR A 30 9.33 -13.71 3.88
CA TYR A 30 9.34 -12.26 3.89
C TYR A 30 8.98 -11.82 5.30
N PRO A 31 9.95 -11.79 6.23
CA PRO A 31 9.66 -11.60 7.64
C PRO A 31 8.85 -10.33 7.93
N TRP A 32 8.90 -9.36 7.03
CA TRP A 32 8.18 -8.08 7.01
C TRP A 32 6.82 -8.04 6.28
N LEU A 33 6.45 -9.11 5.58
CA LEU A 33 5.26 -9.16 4.73
C LEU A 33 4.34 -10.25 5.25
N PHE A 34 3.38 -9.87 6.11
CA PHE A 34 2.31 -10.78 6.50
C PHE A 34 1.15 -10.66 5.51
N ILE A 35 1.01 -11.66 4.64
CA ILE A 35 -0.15 -11.82 3.77
C ILE A 35 -0.93 -13.04 4.27
N SER A 36 -2.10 -12.83 4.85
CA SER A 36 -3.12 -13.87 4.90
C SER A 36 -3.97 -13.79 3.63
N PRO A 37 -4.30 -14.92 2.96
CA PRO A 37 -5.23 -14.92 1.83
C PRO A 37 -6.55 -14.19 2.14
N GLU A 38 -7.06 -14.33 3.36
CA GLU A 38 -8.30 -13.68 3.82
C GLU A 38 -8.16 -12.16 3.97
N SER A 39 -6.95 -11.68 4.28
CA SER A 39 -6.68 -10.25 4.43
C SER A 39 -6.74 -9.49 3.10
N LYS A 40 -6.61 -10.17 1.95
CA LYS A 40 -6.85 -9.54 0.64
C LYS A 40 -8.30 -9.08 0.51
N ASP A 41 -9.27 -9.84 1.00
CA ASP A 41 -10.67 -9.43 0.93
C ASP A 41 -10.97 -8.23 1.84
N ASP A 42 -10.29 -8.15 2.98
CA ASP A 42 -10.47 -7.04 3.93
C ASP A 42 -10.00 -5.68 3.38
N VAL A 43 -9.01 -5.67 2.47
CA VAL A 43 -8.51 -4.45 1.83
C VAL A 43 -9.17 -4.13 0.48
N ARG A 44 -10.02 -5.04 -0.04
CA ARG A 44 -10.65 -4.88 -1.36
C ARG A 44 -11.46 -3.58 -1.45
N SER A 45 -12.15 -3.20 -0.38
CA SER A 45 -12.91 -1.94 -0.34
C SER A 45 -12.01 -0.72 -0.48
N VAL A 46 -10.79 -0.75 0.06
CA VAL A 46 -9.82 0.35 -0.08
C VAL A 46 -9.43 0.52 -1.54
N VAL A 47 -9.12 -0.58 -2.23
CA VAL A 47 -8.78 -0.58 -3.67
C VAL A 47 -9.96 -0.07 -4.50
N GLN A 48 -11.18 -0.52 -4.22
CA GLN A 48 -12.39 -0.07 -4.94
C GLN A 48 -12.66 1.42 -4.72
N THR A 49 -12.53 1.92 -3.49
CA THR A 49 -12.69 3.34 -3.19
C THR A 49 -11.60 4.17 -3.87
N TRP A 50 -10.35 3.71 -3.83
CA TRP A 50 -9.21 4.34 -4.50
C TRP A 50 -9.43 4.43 -6.02
N LEU A 51 -9.93 3.35 -6.63
CA LEU A 51 -10.28 3.29 -8.06
C LEU A 51 -11.52 4.11 -8.44
N SER A 52 -12.35 4.49 -7.47
CA SER A 52 -13.54 5.31 -7.71
C SER A 52 -13.29 6.80 -7.49
N ASP A 53 -12.14 7.16 -6.91
CA ASP A 53 -11.77 8.54 -6.61
C ASP A 53 -11.05 9.17 -7.81
N LYS A 54 -11.75 10.02 -8.55
CA LYS A 54 -11.21 10.70 -9.73
C LYS A 54 -9.99 11.56 -9.42
N GLY A 55 -9.96 12.24 -8.28
CA GLY A 55 -8.85 13.11 -7.91
C GLY A 55 -7.58 12.30 -7.65
N VAL A 56 -7.72 11.15 -6.99
CA VAL A 56 -6.63 10.19 -6.80
C VAL A 56 -6.13 9.65 -8.13
N LEU A 57 -7.02 9.22 -9.02
CA LEU A 57 -6.64 8.69 -10.33
C LEU A 57 -5.94 9.75 -11.19
N GLU A 58 -6.42 10.99 -11.21
CA GLU A 58 -5.77 12.10 -11.92
C GLU A 58 -4.39 12.44 -11.35
N GLN A 59 -4.22 12.38 -10.03
CA GLN A 59 -2.91 12.54 -9.40
C GLN A 59 -1.95 11.44 -9.85
N VAL A 60 -2.37 10.18 -9.71
CA VAL A 60 -1.56 9.01 -10.07
C VAL A 60 -1.18 9.04 -11.54
N SER A 61 -2.13 9.36 -12.41
CA SER A 61 -1.88 9.44 -13.86
C SER A 61 -0.80 10.46 -14.21
N ARG A 62 -0.81 11.63 -13.55
CA ARG A 62 0.23 12.65 -13.73
C ARG A 62 1.60 12.17 -13.25
N GLU A 63 1.65 11.52 -12.09
CA GLU A 63 2.92 11.05 -11.51
C GLU A 63 3.55 9.91 -12.31
N ILE A 64 2.76 9.01 -12.89
CA ILE A 64 3.27 7.90 -13.73
C ILE A 64 3.30 8.23 -15.23
N ASN A 65 3.04 9.50 -15.59
CA ASN A 65 3.03 10.03 -16.96
C ASN A 65 2.19 9.19 -17.95
N THR A 66 0.97 8.81 -17.56
CA THR A 66 0.00 8.13 -18.43
C THR A 66 -1.06 9.09 -18.95
N THR A 67 -1.50 8.87 -20.18
CA THR A 67 -2.49 9.71 -20.87
C THR A 67 -3.93 9.44 -20.45
N SER A 68 -4.23 8.38 -19.69
CA SER A 68 -5.60 8.00 -19.35
C SER A 68 -5.73 7.54 -17.89
N SER A 69 -6.48 8.29 -17.09
CA SER A 69 -6.89 7.88 -15.74
C SER A 69 -7.90 6.72 -15.76
N ALA A 70 -8.61 6.51 -16.87
CA ALA A 70 -9.52 5.40 -17.06
C ALA A 70 -8.78 4.04 -17.13
N ASP A 71 -7.49 4.04 -17.51
CA ASP A 71 -6.70 2.82 -17.69
C ASP A 71 -6.16 2.27 -16.36
N LEU A 72 -6.14 3.07 -15.30
CA LEU A 72 -5.55 2.67 -14.02
C LEU A 72 -6.24 1.46 -13.38
N SER A 73 -7.56 1.34 -13.54
CA SER A 73 -8.31 0.19 -13.03
C SER A 73 -7.90 -1.13 -13.69
N HIS A 74 -7.61 -1.10 -14.99
CA HIS A 74 -7.11 -2.24 -15.76
C HIS A 74 -5.63 -2.53 -15.53
N ARG A 75 -4.90 -1.56 -14.94
CA ARG A 75 -3.48 -1.69 -14.61
C ARG A 75 -3.22 -2.28 -13.23
N VAL A 76 -4.21 -2.30 -12.33
CA VAL A 76 -4.10 -2.99 -11.04
C VAL A 76 -3.97 -4.50 -11.29
N GLU A 77 -2.77 -5.03 -11.09
CA GLU A 77 -2.50 -6.45 -11.28
C GLU A 77 -2.74 -7.24 -10.00
N GLU A 78 -2.27 -6.70 -8.88
CA GLU A 78 -2.39 -7.35 -7.59
C GLU A 78 -2.30 -6.33 -6.45
N PHE A 79 -2.77 -6.72 -5.27
CA PHE A 79 -2.65 -5.91 -4.07
C PHE A 79 -2.47 -6.78 -2.83
N TYR A 80 -1.77 -6.23 -1.84
CA TYR A 80 -1.35 -6.94 -0.64
C TYR A 80 -1.44 -6.04 0.59
N PRO A 81 -2.20 -6.42 1.63
CA PRO A 81 -2.00 -5.82 2.94
C PRO A 81 -0.59 -6.15 3.44
N ILE A 82 0.07 -5.16 4.00
CA ILE A 82 1.40 -5.24 4.57
C ILE A 82 1.25 -4.93 6.05
N VAL A 83 1.62 -5.87 6.89
CA VAL A 83 1.72 -5.67 8.34
C VAL A 83 3.21 -5.67 8.69
N TRP A 84 3.66 -4.61 9.34
CA TRP A 84 5.06 -4.48 9.73
C TRP A 84 5.38 -5.23 11.02
N THR A 85 6.41 -6.06 10.99
CA THR A 85 6.67 -7.10 12.01
C THR A 85 7.79 -6.79 12.99
N GLY A 86 8.28 -5.54 12.99
CA GLY A 86 9.35 -5.09 13.90
C GLY A 86 10.72 -5.70 13.59
N ARG A 87 10.91 -6.27 12.39
CA ARG A 87 12.22 -6.76 11.93
C ARG A 87 12.75 -5.86 10.81
N PRO A 88 13.98 -5.33 10.91
CA PRO A 88 14.55 -4.54 9.84
C PRO A 88 14.83 -5.43 8.62
N GLY A 89 14.86 -4.84 7.44
CA GLY A 89 15.11 -5.60 6.22
C GLY A 89 15.12 -4.76 4.95
N ILE A 90 15.55 -5.41 3.87
CA ILE A 90 15.52 -4.85 2.52
C ILE A 90 14.72 -5.81 1.66
N LEU A 91 13.64 -5.31 1.07
CA LEU A 91 12.92 -5.99 0.01
C LEU A 91 13.51 -5.52 -1.32
N LYS A 92 14.37 -6.37 -1.90
CA LYS A 92 15.07 -6.03 -3.15
C LYS A 92 14.14 -6.10 -4.33
N THR A 93 14.05 -5.01 -5.11
CA THR A 93 13.31 -4.92 -6.39
C THR A 93 12.01 -5.74 -6.39
N PRO A 94 11.04 -5.47 -5.51
CA PRO A 94 9.93 -6.41 -5.27
C PRO A 94 9.02 -6.63 -6.47
N PHE A 95 8.88 -5.61 -7.33
CA PHE A 95 7.95 -5.63 -8.44
C PHE A 95 8.62 -5.04 -9.70
N PRO A 96 9.61 -5.74 -10.28
CA PRO A 96 10.40 -5.17 -11.37
C PRO A 96 9.55 -4.77 -12.57
N GLY A 97 9.82 -3.60 -13.15
CA GLY A 97 9.08 -3.05 -14.29
C GLY A 97 7.65 -2.59 -13.97
N LYS A 98 7.27 -2.49 -12.70
CA LYS A 98 5.93 -2.08 -12.25
C LYS A 98 5.98 -0.81 -11.41
N THR A 99 4.83 -0.17 -11.24
CA THR A 99 4.66 0.91 -10.26
C THR A 99 3.97 0.35 -9.03
N LEU A 100 4.51 0.69 -7.85
CA LEU A 100 3.93 0.31 -6.57
C LEU A 100 3.26 1.54 -5.93
N VAL A 101 1.97 1.42 -5.64
CA VAL A 101 1.25 2.37 -4.77
C VAL A 101 1.31 1.83 -3.34
N ILE A 102 1.83 2.63 -2.42
CA ILE A 102 1.79 2.34 -0.98
C ILE A 102 0.74 3.23 -0.35
N VAL A 103 -0.35 2.63 0.12
CA VAL A 103 -1.44 3.31 0.83
C VAL A 103 -1.30 3.07 2.33
N GLY A 104 -1.36 4.13 3.14
CA GLY A 104 -1.47 4.00 4.59
C GLY A 104 -2.88 3.50 4.95
N LEU A 105 -3.00 2.34 5.59
CA LEU A 105 -4.31 1.92 6.13
C LEU A 105 -4.63 2.63 7.46
N GLU A 106 -3.59 3.14 8.10
CA GLU A 106 -3.60 3.95 9.31
C GLU A 106 -2.42 4.92 9.25
N TYR A 107 -2.15 5.64 10.35
CA TYR A 107 -0.92 6.42 10.45
C TYR A 107 0.30 5.50 10.37
N VAL A 108 1.07 5.64 9.29
CA VAL A 108 2.33 4.94 9.09
C VAL A 108 3.47 5.88 8.77
N ASN A 109 4.64 5.59 9.27
CA ASN A 109 5.90 6.27 9.00
C ASN A 109 7.04 5.25 8.95
N SER A 110 8.28 5.74 8.80
CA SER A 110 9.47 4.89 8.70
C SER A 110 9.65 3.93 9.88
N ASP A 111 9.10 4.24 11.06
CA ASP A 111 9.21 3.40 12.25
C ASP A 111 8.20 2.25 12.26
N ASN A 112 6.97 2.50 11.82
CA ASN A 112 5.88 1.55 12.08
C ASN A 112 5.28 0.90 10.83
N GLY A 113 5.53 1.34 9.60
CA GLY A 113 4.88 0.67 8.45
C GLY A 113 5.23 1.18 7.07
N LEU A 114 5.98 2.27 6.96
CA LEU A 114 6.43 2.82 5.70
C LEU A 114 7.91 2.47 5.47
N PRO A 115 8.32 2.05 4.25
CA PRO A 115 9.74 1.98 3.92
C PRO A 115 10.39 3.38 4.00
N HIS A 116 11.72 3.43 4.04
CA HIS A 116 12.46 4.68 3.97
C HIS A 116 12.29 5.29 2.57
N LEU A 117 11.40 6.29 2.48
CA LEU A 117 11.01 6.95 1.24
C LEU A 117 11.13 8.47 1.40
N SER A 118 10.94 9.19 0.29
CA SER A 118 10.91 10.67 0.29
C SER A 118 9.76 11.23 1.14
N LYS A 119 8.59 10.58 1.11
CA LYS A 119 7.48 10.87 2.00
C LYS A 119 7.68 10.11 3.31
N THR A 120 7.75 10.84 4.42
CA THR A 120 8.13 10.29 5.72
C THR A 120 6.97 9.69 6.49
N GLU A 121 5.73 10.07 6.15
CA GLU A 121 4.52 9.58 6.79
C GLU A 121 3.31 9.57 5.85
N LEU A 122 2.37 8.67 6.12
CA LEU A 122 1.05 8.58 5.49
C LEU A 122 0.00 8.52 6.59
N PHE A 123 -1.04 9.34 6.50
CA PHE A 123 -2.27 9.12 7.25
C PHE A 123 -3.11 8.02 6.59
N ALA A 124 -4.19 7.59 7.26
CA ALA A 124 -5.12 6.64 6.67
C ALA A 124 -5.64 7.16 5.31
N GLY A 125 -5.56 6.35 4.27
CA GLY A 125 -5.97 6.70 2.90
C GLY A 125 -4.97 7.55 2.12
N ASP A 126 -3.95 8.11 2.75
CA ASP A 126 -2.85 8.74 2.01
C ASP A 126 -2.05 7.68 1.27
N PHE A 127 -1.41 8.09 0.18
CA PHE A 127 -0.54 7.20 -0.58
C PHE A 127 0.76 7.87 -1.03
N ILE A 128 1.67 7.04 -1.53
CA ILE A 128 2.88 7.39 -2.28
C ILE A 128 3.06 6.38 -3.42
N LEU A 129 3.59 6.86 -4.55
CA LEU A 129 4.04 6.04 -5.65
C LEU A 129 5.54 5.80 -5.56
N VAL A 130 5.96 4.54 -5.76
CA VAL A 130 7.36 4.14 -5.79
C VAL A 130 7.59 3.21 -6.98
N SER A 131 8.80 3.24 -7.53
CA SER A 131 9.17 2.27 -8.55
C SER A 131 9.26 0.87 -7.94
N GLY A 132 8.70 -0.14 -8.61
CA GLY A 132 8.83 -1.53 -8.20
C GLY A 132 10.25 -2.11 -8.43
N ASP A 133 11.09 -1.39 -9.19
CA ASP A 133 12.53 -1.64 -9.35
C ASP A 133 13.37 -1.06 -8.19
N GLN A 134 12.74 -0.34 -7.25
CA GLN A 134 13.44 0.24 -6.12
C GLN A 134 13.50 -0.75 -4.94
N ASP A 135 14.67 -0.89 -4.34
CA ASP A 135 14.83 -1.57 -3.05
C ASP A 135 14.06 -0.82 -1.96
N LEU A 136 13.22 -1.54 -1.22
CA LEU A 136 12.49 -0.98 -0.09
C LEU A 136 13.20 -1.36 1.21
N GLN A 137 13.79 -0.36 1.86
CA GLN A 137 14.42 -0.52 3.16
C GLN A 137 13.42 -0.20 4.26
N PHE A 138 13.46 -0.98 5.34
CA PHE A 138 12.52 -0.81 6.44
C PHE A 138 13.18 -0.95 7.81
N SER A 139 12.57 -0.30 8.81
CA SER A 139 13.05 -0.23 10.19
C SER A 139 12.57 -1.40 11.06
N ASN A 140 12.94 -1.37 12.36
CA ASN A 140 12.68 -2.44 13.32
C ASN A 140 11.59 -2.13 14.35
N LYS A 141 10.83 -1.01 14.28
CA LYS A 141 9.85 -0.69 15.35
C LYS A 141 8.47 -1.35 15.19
N GLY A 142 8.00 -1.59 13.97
CA GLY A 142 6.81 -2.46 13.75
C GLY A 142 5.45 -1.79 13.97
N GLY A 143 4.37 -2.52 13.66
CA GLY A 143 3.03 -2.30 14.24
C GLY A 143 1.99 -1.60 13.36
N GLY A 144 2.42 -0.89 12.32
CA GLY A 144 1.57 -0.24 11.33
C GLY A 144 1.18 -1.17 10.18
N THR A 145 0.09 -0.78 9.53
CA THR A 145 -0.49 -1.51 8.39
C THR A 145 -0.54 -0.60 7.16
N SER A 146 0.00 -1.10 6.06
CA SER A 146 -0.08 -0.46 4.75
C SER A 146 -0.71 -1.40 3.73
N LEU A 147 -1.08 -0.86 2.57
CA LEU A 147 -1.56 -1.63 1.44
C LEU A 147 -0.67 -1.33 0.25
N PHE A 148 -0.11 -2.38 -0.34
CA PHE A 148 0.60 -2.31 -1.61
C PHE A 148 -0.39 -2.60 -2.73
N ILE A 149 -0.53 -1.68 -3.68
CA ILE A 149 -1.27 -1.88 -4.94
C ILE A 149 -0.26 -1.85 -6.07
N ILE A 150 -0.22 -2.90 -6.87
CA ILE A 150 0.77 -3.08 -7.94
C ILE A 150 0.11 -2.73 -9.26
N LEU A 151 0.68 -1.75 -9.95
CA LEU A 151 0.25 -1.27 -11.25
C LEU A 151 1.21 -1.74 -12.33
N LYS A 152 0.69 -2.32 -13.41
CA LYS A 152 1.45 -2.55 -14.64
C LYS A 152 1.87 -1.21 -15.24
N ASN A 153 3.04 -1.16 -15.87
CA ASN A 153 3.44 -0.02 -16.69
C ASN A 153 2.85 -0.15 -18.12
N GLU A 154 2.64 0.96 -18.82
CA GLU A 154 2.18 0.90 -20.22
C GLU A 154 3.26 0.24 -21.09
N GLY A 155 2.85 -0.74 -21.90
CA GLY A 155 3.75 -1.42 -22.85
C GLY A 155 4.32 -2.78 -22.40
N GLN A 156 3.80 -3.38 -21.32
CA GLN A 156 4.10 -4.77 -20.90
C GLN A 156 2.85 -5.63 -20.77
#